data_AF-A0A4Q5S393-F1
#
_entry.id   AF-A0A4Q5S393-F1
#
_cell.length_a   1.000
_cell.length_b   1.000
_cell.length_c   1.000
_cell.angle_alpha   90.00
_cell.angle_beta   90.00
_cell.angle_gamma   90.00
#
_symmetry.space_group_name_H-M   'P 1'
#
loop_
_entity.id
_entity.type
_entity.pdbx_description
1 polymer ?
#
loop_
_entity_poly.entity_id
_entity_poly.type
_entity_poly.pdbx_seq_one_letter_code
_entity_poly.pdbx_strand_id
1 'polypeptide(L)' 'MSHPINKEMGDLDKAAIGKLWSPVDAVFMEAMEELIVVDIDGWKDSSGVAREIEFFKERGRPVSLWSEVETQFQSI' A
#
# COMPACT_ATOMS: atom_id res chain seq x y z
N MET A 1 6.32 8.08 -5.61
CA MET A 1 5.42 8.91 -4.79
C MET A 1 4.53 7.96 -4.01
N SER A 2 4.57 7.93 -2.67
CA SER A 2 3.82 6.90 -1.91
C SER A 2 2.35 7.22 -1.70
N HIS A 3 1.96 8.48 -1.49
CA HIS A 3 0.54 8.87 -1.26
C HIS A 3 0.12 10.13 -2.04
N PRO A 4 -1.12 10.20 -2.56
CA PRO A 4 -1.68 11.40 -3.22
C PRO A 4 -1.66 12.65 -2.35
N ILE A 5 -1.79 12.49 -1.02
CA ILE A 5 -1.79 13.61 -0.07
C ILE A 5 -0.44 14.35 0.00
N ASN A 6 0.65 13.75 -0.46
CA ASN A 6 1.94 14.43 -0.57
C ASN A 6 1.88 15.67 -1.49
N LYS A 7 0.89 15.74 -2.41
CA LYS A 7 0.69 16.91 -3.27
C LYS A 7 0.06 18.09 -2.53
N GLU A 8 -0.79 17.80 -1.54
CA GLU A 8 -1.52 18.81 -0.76
C GLU A 8 -0.75 19.28 0.49
N MET A 9 0.30 18.53 0.88
CA MET A 9 1.11 18.76 2.08
C MET A 9 2.53 19.24 1.71
N GLY A 10 2.65 20.08 0.68
CA GLY A 10 3.93 20.47 0.05
C GLY A 10 4.98 21.08 0.99
N ASP A 11 4.56 21.64 2.12
CA ASP A 11 5.44 22.25 3.13
C ASP A 11 5.93 21.27 4.20
N LEU A 12 5.40 20.03 4.24
CA LEU A 12 5.80 19.00 5.18
C LEU A 12 6.83 18.06 4.55
N ASP A 13 7.89 17.78 5.31
CA ASP A 13 8.86 16.75 4.96
C ASP A 13 8.14 15.40 4.72
N LYS A 14 8.52 14.69 3.66
CA LYS A 14 7.98 13.37 3.31
C LYS A 14 8.07 12.39 4.49
N ALA A 15 9.12 12.51 5.30
CA ALA A 15 9.27 11.71 6.52
C ALA A 15 8.20 12.04 7.58
N ALA A 16 7.81 13.31 7.70
CA ALA A 16 6.74 13.75 8.60
C ALA A 16 5.38 13.27 8.12
N ILE A 17 5.11 13.33 6.81
CA ILE A 17 3.86 12.80 6.23
C ILE A 17 3.78 11.28 6.46
N GLY A 18 4.87 10.54 6.20
CA GLY A 18 4.92 9.11 6.46
C GLY A 18 4.66 8.75 7.93
N LYS A 19 5.17 9.54 8.88
CA LYS A 19 4.90 9.34 10.31
C LYS A 19 3.44 9.59 10.68
N LEU A 20 2.77 10.53 10.03
CA LEU A 20 1.36 10.82 10.27
C LEU A 20 0.45 9.70 9.76
N TRP A 21 0.77 9.13 8.60
CA TRP A 21 -0.05 8.10 7.94
C TRP A 21 0.22 6.68 8.43
N SER A 22 1.45 6.37 8.83
CA SER A 22 1.82 5.03 9.31
C SER A 22 0.89 4.43 10.36
N PRO A 23 0.41 5.15 11.40
CA PRO A 23 -0.55 4.57 12.36
C PRO A 23 -1.94 4.35 11.77
N VAL A 24 -2.33 5.14 10.75
CA VAL A 24 -3.61 4.95 10.05
C VAL A 24 -3.53 3.69 9.19
N ASP A 25 -2.47 3.55 8.39
CA ASP A 25 -2.23 2.38 7.55
C ASP A 25 -2.20 1.11 8.41
N ALA A 26 -1.51 1.14 9.56
CA ALA A 26 -1.43 0.00 10.48
C ALA A 26 -2.80 -0.53 10.92
N VAL A 27 -3.75 0.36 11.26
CA VAL A 27 -5.11 -0.04 11.67
C VAL A 27 -5.82 -0.81 10.55
N PHE A 28 -5.72 -0.34 9.31
CA PHE A 28 -6.33 -1.03 8.18
C PHE A 28 -5.60 -2.33 7.85
N MET A 29 -4.27 -2.32 7.85
CA MET A 29 -3.47 -3.52 7.58
C MET A 29 -3.77 -4.63 8.59
N GLU A 30 -3.97 -4.31 9.88
CA GLU A 30 -4.36 -5.29 10.89
C GLU A 30 -5.74 -5.89 10.62
N ALA A 31 -6.71 -5.06 10.21
CA ALA A 31 -8.09 -5.45 9.99
C ALA A 31 -8.35 -6.22 8.68
N MET A 32 -7.54 -6.00 7.63
CA MET A 32 -7.76 -6.59 6.30
C MET A 32 -7.22 -8.03 6.19
N GLU A 33 -7.89 -8.84 5.37
CA GLU A 33 -7.53 -10.25 5.16
C GLU A 33 -6.46 -10.46 4.08
N GLU A 34 -6.33 -9.52 3.14
CA GLU A 34 -5.40 -9.58 2.02
C GLU A 34 -4.85 -8.19 1.63
N LEU A 35 -3.79 -8.18 0.82
CA LEU A 35 -3.21 -6.99 0.20
C LEU A 35 -3.16 -7.16 -1.33
N ILE A 36 -3.75 -6.22 -2.06
CA ILE A 36 -3.59 -6.13 -3.52
C ILE A 36 -2.75 -4.90 -3.84
N VAL A 37 -1.58 -5.11 -4.46
CA VAL A 37 -0.67 -4.04 -4.87
C VAL A 37 -1.02 -3.61 -6.29
N VAL A 38 -1.31 -2.32 -6.47
CA VAL A 38 -1.47 -1.74 -7.81
C VAL A 38 -0.10 -1.59 -8.45
N ASP A 39 0.23 -2.48 -9.39
CA ASP A 39 1.56 -2.71 -9.94
C ASP A 39 1.95 -1.76 -11.10
N ILE A 40 1.70 -0.46 -10.92
CA ILE A 40 2.09 0.62 -11.86
C ILE A 40 3.59 0.98 -11.79
N ASP A 41 4.11 1.64 -12.83
CA ASP A 41 5.52 2.05 -12.89
C ASP A 41 6.02 2.74 -11.60
N GLY A 42 7.14 2.23 -11.07
CA GLY A 42 7.76 2.70 -9.83
C GLY A 42 7.22 2.06 -8.54
N TRP A 43 6.26 1.13 -8.59
CA TRP A 43 5.76 0.44 -7.40
C TRP A 43 6.87 -0.33 -6.66
N LYS A 44 7.79 -0.95 -7.40
CA LYS A 44 8.93 -1.73 -6.86
C LYS A 44 9.94 -0.87 -6.09
N ASP A 45 9.98 0.42 -6.39
CA ASP A 45 10.89 1.38 -5.71
C ASP A 45 10.26 1.97 -4.44
N SER A 46 8.99 1.63 -4.15
CA SER A 46 8.27 2.14 -2.98
C SER A 46 8.61 1.33 -1.73
N SER A 47 9.36 1.95 -0.81
CA SER A 47 9.64 1.37 0.51
C SER A 47 8.38 1.21 1.39
N GLY A 48 7.32 1.96 1.12
CA GLY A 48 6.00 1.77 1.75
C GLY A 48 5.40 0.43 1.36
N VAL A 49 5.26 0.22 0.04
CA VAL A 49 4.71 -1.01 -0.54
C VAL A 49 5.53 -2.23 -0.13
N ALA A 50 6.87 -2.14 -0.10
CA ALA A 50 7.72 -3.23 0.34
C ALA A 50 7.43 -3.68 1.79
N ARG A 51 7.26 -2.72 2.72
CA ARG A 51 6.93 -2.99 4.13
C ARG A 51 5.51 -3.56 4.29
N GLU A 52 4.56 -3.06 3.51
CA GLU A 52 3.19 -3.57 3.50
C GLU A 52 3.16 -5.03 3.02
N ILE A 53 3.86 -5.35 1.93
CA ILE A 53 3.98 -6.73 1.43
C ILE A 53 4.58 -7.65 2.50
N GLU A 54 5.65 -7.23 3.17
CA GLU A 54 6.29 -8.01 4.24
C GLU A 54 5.32 -8.26 5.40
N PHE A 55 4.60 -7.22 5.86
CA PHE A 55 3.62 -7.33 6.94
C PHE A 55 2.56 -8.40 6.69
N PHE A 56 2.00 -8.45 5.47
CA PHE A 56 0.97 -9.44 5.10
C PHE A 56 1.57 -10.84 4.94
N LYS A 57 2.75 -10.96 4.32
CA LYS A 57 3.46 -12.24 4.17
C LYS A 57 3.82 -12.88 5.51
N GLU A 58 4.34 -12.11 6.46
CA GLU A 58 4.68 -12.59 7.81
C GLU A 58 3.46 -13.15 8.56
N ARG A 59 2.26 -12.65 8.23
CA ARG A 59 0.98 -13.09 8.82
C ARG A 59 0.30 -14.20 8.02
N GLY A 60 0.94 -14.72 6.98
CA GLY A 60 0.37 -15.74 6.10
C GLY A 60 -0.88 -15.26 5.34
N ARG A 61 -1.04 -13.95 5.16
CA ARG A 61 -2.16 -13.36 4.42
C ARG A 61 -1.83 -13.23 2.93
N PRO A 62 -2.82 -13.37 2.02
CA PRO A 62 -2.59 -13.25 0.59
C PRO A 62 -2.02 -11.88 0.19
N VAL A 63 -1.08 -11.90 -0.75
CA VAL A 63 -0.54 -10.70 -1.41
C VAL A 63 -0.57 -10.95 -2.92
N SER A 64 -1.26 -10.08 -3.65
CA SER A 64 -1.42 -10.19 -5.11
C SER A 64 -1.07 -8.89 -5.81
N LEU A 65 -0.71 -8.97 -7.09
CA LEU A 65 -0.64 -7.78 -7.94
C LEU A 65 -2.02 -7.55 -8.59
N TRP A 66 -2.40 -6.29 -8.76
CA TRP A 66 -3.67 -5.94 -9.39
C TRP A 66 -3.80 -6.58 -10.78
N SER A 67 -2.75 -6.51 -11.60
CA SER A 67 -2.74 -7.12 -12.94
C SER A 67 -2.99 -8.63 -12.95
N GLU A 68 -2.78 -9.33 -11.84
CA GLU A 68 -3.01 -10.78 -11.71
C GLU A 68 -4.46 -11.11 -11.32
N VAL A 69 -5.12 -10.20 -10.59
CA VAL A 69 -6.42 -10.47 -9.94
C VAL A 69 -7.56 -9.62 -10.47
N GLU A 70 -7.30 -8.63 -11.34
CA GLU A 70 -8.33 -7.72 -11.86
C GLU A 70 -9.53 -8.43 -12.47
N THR A 71 -9.30 -9.58 -13.12
CA THR A 71 -10.36 -10.40 -13.75
C THR A 71 -11.34 -11.01 -12.75
N GLN A 72 -10.95 -11.13 -11.48
CA GLN A 72 -11.81 -11.63 -10.40
C GLN A 72 -12.89 -10.62 -10.01
N PHE A 73 -12.70 -9.34 -10.37
CA PHE A 73 -13.57 -8.22 -10.00
C PHE A 73 -14.38 -7.67 -11.17
N GLN A 74 -14.25 -8.25 -12.36
CA GLN A 74 -15.10 -7.90 -13.50
C GLN A 74 -16.48 -8.54 -13.29
N SER A 75 -17.53 -7.71 -13.22
CA SER A 75 -18.91 -8.17 -13.20
C SER A 75 -19.21 -8.99 -14.47
N ILE A 76 -20.00 -10.05 -14.31
CA ILE A 76 -20.66 -10.76 -15.43
C ILE A 76 -21.65 -9.81 -16.12
#